data_AF-A0AAD7B1F9-F1
#
_entry.id   AF-A0AAD7B1F9-F1
#
_cell.length_a   1.000
_cell.length_b   1.000
_cell.length_c   1.000
_cell.angle_alpha   90.00
_cell.angle_beta   90.00
_cell.angle_gamma   90.00
#
_symmetry.space_group_name_H-M   'P 1'
#
loop_
_entity.id
_entity.type
_entity.pdbx_description
1 polymer ?
#
loop_
_entity_poly.entity_id
_entity_poly.type
_entity_poly.pdbx_seq_one_letter_code
_entity_poly.pdbx_strand_id
1 'polypeptide(L)'
;MTVFLDFRLKEIADYRCIDKWPDAETFERLLQRAEGLFIWIATVCDYIASRISPDEELEQLLDDTRHGQLPPEEKIDSLYSAIMAKCDWDDIHFTSGYATSMGFLVVQQTPLTIDTLGRLSPTKRTVQQILLQLGSLVTGLMDAEQPAQILHGSYRDYLVGRARDPQRIAPEVHHQCLALHCMEFAGATFSPSRMAECEYSENWSPDGAPPPTVPEFFEEIHWYAVNFWMAHLTAILSWDPTLERTVTNFLNDELTHWIEFMVSKLTYQSLIPLHKWTQVSAIPPKSPQSAHQSFTRLLPLDLPCHHLSGFNRYNVSYAFYAA
;
A
#
# COMPACT_ATOMS: atom_id res chain seq x y z
N MET A 1 -2.76 29.70 -11.93
CA MET A 1 -3.57 28.68 -12.63
C MET A 1 -3.46 28.82 -14.14
N THR A 2 -3.88 29.93 -14.74
CA THR A 2 -3.79 30.18 -16.20
C THR A 2 -2.39 29.97 -16.78
N VAL A 3 -1.36 30.51 -16.13
CA VAL A 3 0.05 30.32 -16.56
C VAL A 3 0.46 28.84 -16.56
N PHE A 4 0.02 28.07 -15.57
CA PHE A 4 0.30 26.64 -15.50
C PHE A 4 -0.44 25.88 -16.61
N LEU A 5 -1.73 26.17 -16.81
CA LEU A 5 -2.53 25.54 -17.85
C LEU A 5 -1.94 25.81 -19.24
N ASP A 6 -1.63 27.08 -19.55
CA ASP A 6 -0.99 27.48 -20.80
C ASP A 6 0.35 26.76 -21.02
N PHE A 7 1.20 26.72 -19.99
CA PHE A 7 2.46 26.01 -20.05
C PHE A 7 2.28 24.50 -20.33
N ARG A 8 1.41 23.82 -19.57
CA ARG A 8 1.19 22.37 -19.73
C ARG A 8 0.55 22.01 -21.07
N LEU A 9 -0.39 22.82 -21.56
CA LEU A 9 -1.02 22.57 -22.86
C LEU A 9 -0.02 22.75 -24.00
N LYS A 10 0.86 23.75 -23.93
CA LYS A 10 1.97 23.92 -24.89
C LYS A 10 2.93 22.73 -24.87
N GLU A 11 3.33 22.28 -23.69
CA GLU A 11 4.17 21.09 -23.53
C GLU A 11 3.53 19.84 -24.18
N ILE A 12 2.23 19.65 -23.97
CA ILE A 12 1.47 18.55 -24.59
C ILE A 12 1.39 18.74 -26.10
N ALA A 13 1.07 19.93 -26.60
CA ALA A 13 0.99 20.23 -28.02
C ALA A 13 2.33 19.94 -28.73
N ASP A 14 3.44 20.41 -28.15
CA ASP A 14 4.79 20.22 -28.67
C ASP A 14 5.17 18.73 -28.68
N TYR A 15 4.98 18.03 -27.56
CA TYR A 15 5.30 16.60 -27.44
C TYR A 15 4.46 15.72 -28.38
N ARG A 16 3.19 16.10 -28.60
CA ARG A 16 2.24 15.36 -29.45
C ARG A 16 2.19 15.86 -30.89
N CYS A 17 2.98 16.89 -31.22
CA CYS A 17 3.01 17.53 -32.54
C CYS A 17 1.63 18.01 -33.04
N ILE A 18 0.83 18.60 -32.15
CA ILE A 18 -0.51 19.14 -32.47
C ILE A 18 -0.38 20.65 -32.77
N ASP A 19 -0.65 21.06 -34.00
CA ASP A 19 -0.55 22.48 -34.39
C ASP A 19 -1.74 23.28 -33.85
N LYS A 20 -1.46 24.48 -33.33
CA LYS A 20 -2.45 25.47 -32.84
C LYS A 20 -3.49 24.88 -31.88
N TRP A 21 -3.05 24.05 -30.94
CA TRP A 21 -3.90 23.42 -29.95
C TRP A 21 -3.57 23.81 -28.50
N PRO A 22 -4.58 23.92 -27.62
CA PRO A 22 -5.99 24.06 -27.97
C PRO A 22 -6.28 25.46 -28.53
N ASP A 23 -7.43 25.63 -29.16
CA ASP A 23 -7.87 26.97 -29.54
C ASP A 23 -8.27 27.81 -28.30
N ALA A 24 -8.43 29.12 -28.51
CA ALA A 24 -8.75 30.05 -27.42
C ALA A 24 -10.11 29.77 -26.76
N GLU A 25 -11.07 29.20 -27.49
CA GLU A 25 -12.39 28.89 -26.96
C GLU A 25 -12.32 27.68 -26.02
N THR A 26 -11.67 26.59 -26.44
CA THR A 26 -11.43 25.41 -25.62
C THR A 26 -10.58 25.74 -24.39
N PHE A 27 -9.59 26.63 -24.52
CA PHE A 27 -8.80 27.12 -23.39
C PHE A 27 -9.66 27.86 -22.35
N GLU A 28 -10.53 28.77 -22.78
CA GLU A 28 -11.43 29.50 -21.88
C GLU A 28 -12.47 28.57 -21.24
N ARG A 29 -13.04 27.62 -22.00
CA ARG A 29 -13.94 26.58 -21.47
C ARG A 29 -13.27 25.77 -20.38
N LEU A 30 -12.01 25.38 -20.54
CA LEU A 30 -11.22 24.68 -19.52
C LEU A 30 -11.07 25.50 -18.24
N LEU A 31 -10.69 26.79 -18.36
CA LEU A 31 -10.53 27.68 -17.22
C LEU A 31 -11.84 27.90 -16.47
N GLN A 32 -12.92 28.13 -17.21
CA GLN A 32 -14.25 28.30 -16.64
C GLN A 32 -14.70 27.03 -15.93
N ARG A 33 -14.48 25.86 -16.53
CA ARG A 33 -14.88 24.58 -15.94
C ARG A 33 -14.11 24.25 -14.67
N ALA A 34 -12.83 24.61 -14.62
CA ALA A 34 -12.00 24.40 -13.43
C ALA A 34 -12.47 25.21 -12.22
N GLU A 35 -13.08 26.40 -12.41
CA GLU A 35 -13.53 27.31 -11.35
C GLU A 35 -12.46 27.54 -10.24
N GLY A 36 -11.18 27.58 -10.63
CA GLY A 36 -10.06 27.76 -9.69
C GLY A 36 -9.49 26.47 -9.06
N LEU A 37 -10.07 25.31 -9.34
CA LEU A 37 -9.57 24.02 -8.83
C LEU A 37 -8.30 23.59 -9.56
N PHE A 38 -7.15 23.96 -9.00
CA PHE A 38 -5.85 23.60 -9.57
C PHE A 38 -5.68 22.09 -9.79
N ILE A 39 -6.12 21.27 -8.82
CA ILE A 39 -6.06 19.81 -8.94
C ILE A 39 -6.85 19.29 -10.15
N TRP A 40 -8.00 19.89 -10.44
CA TRP A 40 -8.81 19.51 -11.58
C TRP A 40 -8.04 19.75 -12.89
N ILE A 41 -7.43 20.93 -13.03
CA ILE A 41 -6.59 21.26 -14.19
C ILE A 41 -5.38 20.33 -14.30
N ALA A 42 -4.64 20.12 -13.22
CA ALA A 42 -3.46 19.24 -13.23
C ALA A 42 -3.85 17.82 -13.66
N THR A 43 -4.93 17.29 -13.11
CA THR A 43 -5.45 15.95 -13.45
C THR A 43 -5.90 15.88 -14.91
N VAL A 44 -6.58 16.90 -15.44
CA VAL A 44 -6.96 16.96 -16.85
C VAL A 44 -5.74 17.00 -17.77
N CYS A 45 -4.75 17.84 -17.46
CA CYS A 45 -3.50 17.90 -18.23
C CYS A 45 -2.77 16.55 -18.24
N ASP A 46 -2.64 15.90 -17.09
CA ASP A 46 -2.00 14.58 -16.99
C ASP A 46 -2.82 13.50 -17.73
N TYR A 47 -4.15 13.58 -17.65
CA TYR A 47 -5.06 12.69 -18.38
C TYR A 47 -4.87 12.82 -19.88
N ILE A 48 -5.06 14.01 -20.46
CA ILE A 48 -4.98 14.22 -21.91
C ILE A 48 -3.57 13.96 -22.46
N ALA A 49 -2.51 14.25 -21.69
CA ALA A 49 -1.13 13.93 -22.06
C ALA A 49 -0.91 12.43 -22.30
N SER A 50 -1.66 11.57 -21.59
CA SER A 50 -1.57 10.11 -21.70
C SER A 50 -2.42 9.50 -22.83
N ARG A 51 -3.33 10.27 -23.46
CA ARG A 51 -4.31 9.75 -24.42
C ARG A 51 -3.83 9.85 -25.86
N ILE A 52 -4.26 8.90 -26.69
CA ILE A 52 -3.90 8.84 -28.13
C ILE A 52 -4.36 10.10 -28.86
N SER A 53 -5.60 10.54 -28.62
CA SER A 53 -6.20 11.77 -29.17
C SER A 53 -6.49 12.79 -28.05
N PRO A 54 -5.53 13.65 -27.66
CA PRO A 54 -5.71 14.60 -26.56
C PRO A 54 -6.84 15.62 -26.79
N ASP A 55 -7.08 15.99 -28.04
CA ASP A 55 -8.13 16.91 -28.48
C ASP A 55 -9.53 16.31 -28.33
N GLU A 56 -9.75 15.11 -28.85
CA GLU A 56 -11.04 14.40 -28.74
C GLU A 56 -11.39 14.11 -27.28
N GLU A 57 -10.42 13.67 -26.48
CA GLU A 57 -10.61 13.37 -25.06
C GLU A 57 -10.87 14.64 -24.24
N LEU A 58 -10.23 15.74 -24.59
CA LEU A 58 -10.48 17.03 -23.96
C LEU A 58 -11.92 17.50 -24.24
N GLU A 59 -12.36 17.47 -25.51
CA GLU A 59 -13.72 17.89 -25.86
C GLU A 59 -14.78 17.02 -25.18
N GLN A 60 -14.61 15.69 -25.15
CA GLN A 60 -15.53 14.80 -24.43
C GLN A 60 -15.62 15.12 -22.93
N LEU A 61 -14.51 15.51 -22.30
CA LEU A 61 -14.46 15.87 -20.89
C LEU A 61 -15.11 17.24 -20.61
N LEU A 62 -15.06 18.16 -21.57
CA LEU A 62 -15.72 19.46 -21.52
C LEU A 62 -17.22 19.36 -21.81
N ASP A 63 -17.63 18.47 -22.71
CA ASP A 63 -19.02 18.27 -23.16
C ASP A 63 -19.88 17.53 -22.14
N ASP A 64 -19.26 16.88 -21.13
CA ASP A 64 -20.02 16.31 -20.03
C ASP A 64 -20.82 17.41 -19.32
N THR A 65 -22.14 17.36 -19.47
CA THR A 65 -23.07 18.41 -19.02
C THR A 65 -23.37 18.35 -17.53
N ARG A 66 -22.83 17.36 -16.80
CA ARG A 66 -23.12 17.10 -15.39
C ARG A 66 -22.53 18.11 -14.40
N HIS A 67 -21.74 19.09 -14.85
CA HIS A 67 -20.83 19.83 -13.98
C HIS A 67 -21.19 21.31 -13.72
N GLY A 68 -22.35 21.78 -14.16
CA GLY A 68 -22.82 23.13 -13.80
C GLY A 68 -23.21 23.22 -12.32
N GLN A 69 -22.54 24.11 -11.56
CA GLN A 69 -22.81 24.42 -10.14
C GLN A 69 -22.62 23.29 -9.12
N LEU A 70 -21.73 22.34 -9.37
CA LEU A 70 -21.36 21.35 -8.35
C LEU A 70 -20.44 21.96 -7.27
N PRO A 71 -20.55 21.52 -6.00
CA PRO A 71 -19.53 21.77 -4.99
C PRO A 71 -18.12 21.34 -5.48
N PRO A 72 -17.04 21.98 -5.00
CA PRO A 72 -15.66 21.65 -5.39
C PRO A 72 -15.31 20.15 -5.33
N GLU A 73 -15.75 19.46 -4.27
CA GLU A 73 -15.49 18.03 -4.06
C GLU A 73 -16.21 17.15 -5.10
N GLU A 74 -17.50 17.40 -5.33
CA GLU A 74 -18.27 16.68 -6.34
C GLU A 74 -17.72 16.92 -7.75
N LYS A 75 -17.19 18.13 -8.02
CA LYS A 75 -16.54 18.44 -9.30
C LYS A 75 -15.27 17.62 -9.51
N ILE A 76 -14.40 17.48 -8.51
CA ILE A 76 -13.21 16.65 -8.68
C ILE A 76 -13.55 15.15 -8.71
N ASP A 77 -14.52 14.71 -7.91
CA ASP A 77 -15.01 13.32 -7.90
C ASP A 77 -15.60 12.91 -9.26
N SER A 78 -16.35 13.81 -9.90
CA SER A 78 -16.90 13.59 -11.23
C SER A 78 -15.80 13.49 -12.31
N LEU A 79 -14.70 14.24 -12.19
CA LEU A 79 -13.53 14.08 -13.05
C LEU A 79 -12.87 12.71 -12.85
N TYR A 80 -12.67 12.28 -11.60
CA TYR A 80 -12.13 10.95 -11.31
C TYR A 80 -13.01 9.86 -11.90
N SER A 81 -14.32 9.95 -11.69
CA SER A 81 -15.28 8.99 -12.23
C SER A 81 -15.26 8.93 -13.75
N ALA A 82 -15.16 10.08 -14.43
CA ALA A 82 -15.08 10.17 -15.89
C ALA A 82 -13.80 9.52 -16.44
N ILE A 83 -12.64 9.79 -15.83
CA ILE A 83 -11.36 9.15 -16.19
C ILE A 83 -11.44 7.64 -15.97
N MET A 84 -11.95 7.22 -14.82
CA MET A 84 -12.05 5.80 -14.48
C MET A 84 -13.05 5.07 -15.38
N ALA A 85 -14.14 5.70 -15.81
CA ALA A 85 -15.12 5.09 -16.72
C ALA A 85 -14.54 4.69 -18.08
N LYS A 86 -13.36 5.21 -18.44
CA LYS A 86 -12.63 4.88 -19.67
C LYS A 86 -11.73 3.65 -19.54
N CYS A 87 -11.61 3.07 -18.35
CA CYS A 87 -10.85 1.84 -18.14
C CYS A 87 -11.64 0.60 -18.59
N ASP A 88 -10.93 -0.51 -18.77
CA ASP A 88 -11.48 -1.75 -19.32
C ASP A 88 -12.35 -2.56 -18.32
N TRP A 89 -13.41 -1.96 -17.78
CA TRP A 89 -14.27 -2.60 -16.76
C TRP A 89 -14.98 -3.88 -17.24
N ASP A 90 -15.12 -4.06 -18.55
CA ASP A 90 -15.66 -5.28 -19.16
C ASP A 90 -14.64 -6.44 -19.19
N ASP A 91 -13.35 -6.16 -19.00
CA ASP A 91 -12.30 -7.16 -18.86
C ASP A 91 -12.23 -7.67 -17.40
N ILE A 92 -12.59 -8.94 -17.20
CA ILE A 92 -12.54 -9.59 -15.88
C ILE A 92 -11.15 -9.52 -15.23
N HIS A 93 -10.08 -9.55 -16.03
CA HIS A 93 -8.72 -9.44 -15.52
C HIS A 93 -8.40 -8.01 -15.08
N PHE A 94 -8.93 -7.00 -15.78
CA PHE A 94 -8.82 -5.62 -15.33
C PHE A 94 -9.59 -5.42 -14.02
N THR A 95 -10.87 -5.79 -13.97
CA THR A 95 -11.71 -5.57 -12.79
C THR A 95 -11.17 -6.27 -11.53
N SER A 96 -10.71 -7.52 -11.66
CA SER A 96 -10.06 -8.23 -10.53
C SER A 96 -8.69 -7.65 -10.16
N GLY A 97 -7.89 -7.25 -11.16
CA GLY A 97 -6.58 -6.65 -10.95
C GLY A 97 -6.66 -5.24 -10.33
N TYR A 98 -7.66 -4.46 -10.73
CA TYR A 98 -7.94 -3.10 -10.28
C TYR A 98 -8.16 -3.06 -8.77
N ALA A 99 -9.11 -3.86 -8.27
CA ALA A 99 -9.46 -3.86 -6.86
C ALA A 99 -8.22 -4.12 -6.00
N THR A 100 -7.42 -5.12 -6.36
CA THR A 100 -6.18 -5.47 -5.64
C THR A 100 -5.13 -4.37 -5.74
N SER A 101 -4.83 -3.90 -6.96
CA SER A 101 -3.76 -2.93 -7.21
C SER A 101 -4.06 -1.59 -6.55
N MET A 102 -5.25 -1.03 -6.77
CA MET A 102 -5.67 0.22 -6.13
C MET A 102 -5.89 0.04 -4.63
N GLY A 103 -6.39 -1.13 -4.22
CA GLY A 103 -6.48 -1.53 -2.82
C GLY A 103 -5.17 -1.37 -2.09
N PHE A 104 -4.08 -1.94 -2.64
CA PHE A 104 -2.76 -1.84 -2.04
C PHE A 104 -2.24 -0.41 -2.03
N LEU A 105 -2.42 0.37 -3.09
CA LEU A 105 -2.05 1.79 -3.10
C LEU A 105 -2.80 2.61 -2.03
N VAL A 106 -4.04 2.24 -1.71
CA VAL A 106 -4.85 2.89 -0.68
C VAL A 106 -4.39 2.54 0.73
N VAL A 107 -3.96 1.29 0.98
CA VAL A 107 -3.67 0.78 2.34
C VAL A 107 -2.19 0.64 2.68
N GLN A 108 -1.29 0.78 1.70
CA GLN A 108 0.15 0.66 1.91
C GLN A 108 0.63 1.65 2.99
N GLN A 109 1.44 1.15 3.92
CA GLN A 109 1.94 1.95 5.06
C GLN A 109 3.09 2.85 4.64
N THR A 110 3.91 2.35 3.71
CA THR A 110 4.91 3.12 3.00
C THR A 110 4.73 2.87 1.50
N PRO A 111 5.07 3.85 0.66
CA PRO A 111 4.99 3.68 -0.80
C PRO A 111 5.87 2.53 -1.28
N LEU A 112 5.31 1.63 -2.10
CA LEU A 112 5.99 0.45 -2.62
C LEU A 112 6.24 0.56 -4.12
N THR A 113 7.35 -0.02 -4.61
CA THR A 113 7.58 -0.18 -6.05
C THR A 113 6.54 -1.10 -6.69
N ILE A 114 6.39 -0.98 -8.02
CA ILE A 114 5.52 -1.86 -8.80
C ILE A 114 5.95 -3.33 -8.70
N ASP A 115 7.26 -3.61 -8.58
CA ASP A 115 7.76 -4.96 -8.38
C ASP A 115 7.25 -5.56 -7.06
N THR A 116 7.44 -4.84 -5.95
CA THR A 116 6.98 -5.29 -4.63
C THR A 116 5.47 -5.43 -4.57
N LEU A 117 4.71 -4.48 -5.14
CA LEU A 117 3.26 -4.59 -5.24
C LEU A 117 2.85 -5.82 -6.05
N GLY A 118 3.56 -6.12 -7.15
CA GLY A 118 3.33 -7.30 -7.98
C GLY A 118 3.58 -8.61 -7.23
N ARG A 119 4.64 -8.67 -6.42
CA ARG A 119 5.01 -9.85 -5.62
C ARG A 119 4.10 -10.08 -4.41
N LEU A 120 3.54 -9.01 -3.84
CA LEU A 120 2.50 -9.08 -2.80
C LEU A 120 1.12 -9.37 -3.37
N SER A 121 0.91 -9.15 -4.68
CA SER A 121 -0.39 -9.30 -5.30
C SER A 121 -0.68 -10.76 -5.67
N PRO A 122 -1.86 -11.30 -5.32
CA PRO A 122 -2.29 -12.62 -5.78
C PRO A 122 -2.69 -12.66 -7.27
N THR A 123 -2.61 -11.54 -8.00
CA THR A 123 -3.16 -11.41 -9.35
C THR A 123 -2.22 -11.92 -10.44
N LYS A 124 -2.77 -12.58 -11.47
CA LYS A 124 -2.01 -13.09 -12.63
C LYS A 124 -1.58 -12.00 -13.62
N ARG A 125 -2.33 -10.89 -13.72
CA ARG A 125 -1.89 -9.72 -14.51
C ARG A 125 -0.96 -8.87 -13.67
N THR A 126 -0.01 -8.22 -14.35
CA THR A 126 0.93 -7.33 -13.70
C THR A 126 0.21 -6.10 -13.16
N VAL A 127 0.54 -5.71 -11.93
CA VAL A 127 0.04 -4.48 -11.28
C VAL A 127 0.28 -3.26 -12.18
N GLN A 128 1.42 -3.23 -12.88
CA GLN A 128 1.77 -2.17 -13.83
C GLN A 128 0.72 -2.01 -14.94
N GLN A 129 0.31 -3.09 -15.61
CA GLN A 129 -0.65 -3.03 -16.72
C GLN A 129 -2.01 -2.45 -16.28
N ILE A 130 -2.42 -2.76 -15.05
CA ILE A 130 -3.66 -2.23 -14.47
C ILE A 130 -3.51 -0.74 -14.20
N LEU A 131 -2.46 -0.35 -13.48
CA LEU A 131 -2.26 1.02 -13.04
C LEU A 131 -1.94 1.99 -14.19
N LEU A 132 -1.34 1.51 -15.29
CA LEU A 132 -1.07 2.34 -16.48
C LEU A 132 -2.34 2.94 -17.10
N GLN A 133 -3.49 2.28 -16.99
CA GLN A 133 -4.77 2.86 -17.45
C GLN A 133 -5.18 4.09 -16.61
N LEU A 134 -4.69 4.17 -15.37
CA LEU A 134 -4.93 5.19 -14.36
C LEU A 134 -3.76 6.18 -14.23
N GLY A 135 -2.86 6.26 -15.21
CA GLY A 135 -1.59 7.01 -15.10
C GLY A 135 -1.72 8.50 -14.80
N SER A 136 -2.89 9.11 -14.98
CA SER A 136 -3.16 10.51 -14.57
C SER A 136 -3.57 10.65 -13.11
N LEU A 137 -3.78 9.54 -12.41
CA LEU A 137 -4.23 9.45 -11.02
C LEU A 137 -3.19 8.76 -10.12
N VAL A 138 -2.20 8.11 -10.72
CA VAL A 138 -1.17 7.31 -10.06
C VAL A 138 0.20 7.62 -10.67
N THR A 139 1.23 7.76 -9.83
CA THR A 139 2.63 7.97 -10.23
C THR A 139 3.49 6.74 -9.93
N GLY A 140 4.77 6.77 -10.31
CA GLY A 140 5.73 5.67 -10.04
C GLY A 140 5.52 4.43 -10.89
N LEU A 141 4.95 4.59 -12.10
CA LEU A 141 4.59 3.47 -12.97
C LEU A 141 5.65 3.10 -14.01
N MET A 142 6.60 4.00 -14.27
CA MET A 142 7.55 3.88 -15.39
C MET A 142 8.98 3.57 -14.94
N ASP A 143 9.37 4.01 -13.75
CA ASP A 143 10.68 3.79 -13.17
C ASP A 143 10.56 2.70 -12.09
N ALA A 144 11.36 1.65 -12.22
CA ALA A 144 11.32 0.49 -11.32
C ALA A 144 11.71 0.85 -9.87
N GLU A 145 12.52 1.90 -9.70
CA GLU A 145 12.98 2.36 -8.38
C GLU A 145 12.02 3.38 -7.74
N GLN A 146 11.06 3.92 -8.51
CA GLN A 146 10.09 4.87 -7.98
C GLN A 146 8.88 4.13 -7.40
N PRO A 147 8.46 4.45 -6.17
CA PRO A 147 7.32 3.81 -5.57
C PRO A 147 6.02 4.29 -6.24
N ALA A 148 5.09 3.35 -6.43
CA ALA A 148 3.78 3.64 -6.98
C ALA A 148 2.89 4.29 -5.92
N GLN A 149 2.23 5.39 -6.30
CA GLN A 149 1.42 6.18 -5.37
C GLN A 149 0.22 6.81 -6.05
N ILE A 150 -0.86 6.94 -5.30
CA ILE A 150 -1.96 7.85 -5.66
C ILE A 150 -1.42 9.28 -5.67
N LEU A 151 -1.65 9.99 -6.77
CA LEU A 151 -1.08 11.31 -7.01
C LEU A 151 -1.60 12.37 -6.01
N HIS A 152 -2.86 12.25 -5.58
CA HIS A 152 -3.46 13.21 -4.64
C HIS A 152 -4.44 12.57 -3.64
N GLY A 153 -4.41 13.06 -2.39
CA GLY A 153 -5.24 12.56 -1.29
C GLY A 153 -6.75 12.56 -1.57
N SER A 154 -7.28 13.57 -2.26
CA SER A 154 -8.71 13.60 -2.63
C SER A 154 -9.13 12.43 -3.52
N TYR A 155 -8.23 11.87 -4.34
CA TYR A 155 -8.55 10.67 -5.11
C TYR A 155 -8.64 9.44 -4.19
N ARG A 156 -7.74 9.33 -3.20
CA ARG A 156 -7.85 8.29 -2.16
C ARG A 156 -9.17 8.41 -1.40
N ASP A 157 -9.53 9.62 -0.98
CA ASP A 157 -10.80 9.86 -0.26
C ASP A 157 -12.01 9.52 -1.14
N TYR A 158 -11.93 9.84 -2.43
CA TYR A 158 -12.95 9.47 -3.41
C TYR A 158 -13.11 7.94 -3.47
N LEU A 159 -12.03 7.20 -3.70
CA LEU A 159 -12.04 5.73 -3.84
C LEU A 159 -12.66 5.03 -2.63
N VAL A 160 -12.36 5.50 -1.43
CA VAL A 160 -12.79 4.87 -0.17
C VAL A 160 -14.20 5.30 0.24
N GLY A 161 -14.53 6.58 0.11
CA GLY A 161 -15.74 7.15 0.70
C GLY A 161 -16.88 7.45 -0.27
N ARG A 162 -16.57 7.79 -1.53
CA ARG A 162 -17.52 8.48 -2.43
C ARG A 162 -17.73 7.78 -3.77
N ALA A 163 -16.75 7.02 -4.24
CA ALA A 163 -16.83 6.23 -5.47
C ALA A 163 -17.98 5.21 -5.39
N ARG A 164 -18.53 4.83 -6.53
CA ARG A 164 -19.52 3.77 -6.67
C ARG A 164 -18.85 2.49 -7.15
N ASP A 165 -19.49 1.34 -6.95
CA ASP A 165 -19.00 0.09 -7.54
C ASP A 165 -19.03 0.18 -9.07
N PRO A 166 -18.05 -0.41 -9.79
CA PRO A 166 -16.91 -1.20 -9.29
C PRO A 166 -15.67 -0.38 -8.91
N GLN A 167 -15.74 0.96 -8.93
CA GLN A 167 -14.61 1.87 -8.69
C GLN A 167 -14.20 1.95 -7.22
N ARG A 168 -15.15 1.73 -6.30
CA ARG A 168 -14.95 1.80 -4.86
C ARG A 168 -13.95 0.77 -4.36
N ILE A 169 -13.11 1.19 -3.42
CA ILE A 169 -12.14 0.34 -2.73
C ILE A 169 -12.56 0.19 -1.28
N ALA A 170 -12.59 -1.05 -0.78
CA ALA A 170 -12.84 -1.37 0.63
C ALA A 170 -11.50 -1.62 1.33
N PRO A 171 -10.97 -0.66 2.12
CA PRO A 171 -9.63 -0.79 2.71
C PRO A 171 -9.44 -2.05 3.56
N GLU A 172 -10.47 -2.46 4.31
CA GLU A 172 -10.40 -3.61 5.22
C GLU A 172 -9.97 -4.90 4.49
N VAL A 173 -10.54 -5.17 3.31
CA VAL A 173 -10.23 -6.36 2.50
C VAL A 173 -8.75 -6.37 2.08
N HIS A 174 -8.21 -5.19 1.76
CA HIS A 174 -6.83 -5.06 1.31
C HIS A 174 -5.83 -5.03 2.46
N HIS A 175 -6.19 -4.49 3.63
CA HIS A 175 -5.43 -4.68 4.86
C HIS A 175 -5.32 -6.16 5.21
N GLN A 176 -6.41 -6.92 5.13
CA GLN A 176 -6.36 -8.36 5.35
C GLN A 176 -5.46 -9.07 4.35
N CYS A 177 -5.59 -8.75 3.06
CA CYS A 177 -4.74 -9.32 2.03
C CYS A 177 -3.25 -9.04 2.28
N LEU A 178 -2.87 -7.80 2.58
CA LEU A 178 -1.48 -7.46 2.88
C LEU A 178 -0.99 -8.08 4.19
N ALA A 179 -1.83 -8.17 5.23
CA ALA A 179 -1.45 -8.82 6.49
C ALA A 179 -1.05 -10.28 6.25
N LEU A 180 -1.87 -11.03 5.50
CA LEU A 180 -1.60 -12.43 5.14
C LEU A 180 -0.28 -12.57 4.39
N HIS A 181 -0.11 -11.85 3.28
CA HIS A 181 1.09 -11.95 2.46
C HIS A 181 2.34 -11.46 3.19
N CYS A 182 2.24 -10.39 4.00
CA CYS A 182 3.36 -9.92 4.81
C CYS A 182 3.79 -10.98 5.83
N MET A 183 2.86 -11.66 6.51
CA MET A 183 3.19 -12.74 7.45
C MET A 183 3.82 -13.95 6.73
N GLU A 184 3.31 -14.33 5.55
CA GLU A 184 3.89 -15.41 4.75
C GLU A 184 5.32 -15.08 4.29
N PHE A 185 5.54 -13.87 3.77
CA PHE A 185 6.87 -13.40 3.38
C PHE A 185 7.81 -13.30 4.57
N ALA A 186 7.35 -12.74 5.70
CA ALA A 186 8.14 -12.65 6.91
C ALA A 186 8.53 -14.04 7.45
N GLY A 187 7.58 -14.98 7.52
CA GLY A 187 7.88 -16.36 7.93
C GLY A 187 8.88 -17.06 7.01
N ALA A 188 8.72 -16.92 5.69
CA ALA A 188 9.70 -17.46 4.73
C ALA A 188 11.09 -16.84 4.89
N THR A 189 11.16 -15.56 5.27
CA THR A 189 12.40 -14.82 5.55
C THR A 189 13.15 -15.43 6.74
N PHE A 190 12.41 -15.84 7.76
CA PHE A 190 12.97 -16.40 9.00
C PHE A 190 13.28 -17.90 8.95
N SER A 191 13.04 -18.55 7.81
CA SER A 191 13.38 -19.96 7.64
C SER A 191 14.84 -20.26 8.01
N PRO A 192 15.15 -21.38 8.71
CA PRO A 192 16.48 -21.68 9.21
C PRO A 192 17.58 -21.63 8.14
N SER A 193 17.26 -21.98 6.89
CA SER A 193 18.19 -21.90 5.75
C SER A 193 18.61 -20.48 5.41
N ARG A 194 17.71 -19.49 5.55
CA ARG A 194 17.98 -18.08 5.23
C ARG A 194 18.58 -17.34 6.42
N MET A 195 18.16 -17.70 7.63
CA MET A 195 18.69 -17.11 8.86
C MET A 195 20.05 -17.68 9.25
N ALA A 196 20.50 -18.79 8.66
CA ALA A 196 21.89 -19.26 8.80
C ALA A 196 22.93 -18.25 8.26
N GLU A 197 22.52 -17.36 7.35
CA GLU A 197 23.35 -16.26 6.84
C GLU A 197 23.38 -15.06 7.79
N CYS A 198 22.36 -14.91 8.65
CA CYS A 198 22.45 -14.00 9.77
C CYS A 198 23.41 -14.65 10.77
N GLU A 199 24.54 -14.01 11.06
CA GLU A 199 25.46 -14.45 12.12
C GLU A 199 24.81 -14.25 13.51
N TYR A 200 23.75 -14.99 13.82
CA TYR A 200 23.27 -15.23 15.18
C TYR A 200 24.28 -16.13 15.86
N SER A 201 25.43 -15.54 16.19
CA SER A 201 26.48 -16.20 16.94
C SER A 201 25.90 -16.71 18.26
N GLU A 202 25.83 -18.03 18.42
CA GLU A 202 25.61 -18.68 19.72
C GLU A 202 26.66 -18.23 20.77
N ASN A 203 27.77 -17.63 20.31
CA ASN A 203 28.88 -17.10 21.08
C ASN A 203 28.90 -15.56 21.16
N TRP A 204 27.76 -14.89 21.03
CA TRP A 204 27.72 -13.43 21.18
C TRP A 204 28.18 -13.01 22.59
N SER A 205 29.15 -12.10 22.65
CA SER A 205 29.61 -11.46 23.89
C SER A 205 29.31 -9.96 23.84
N PRO A 206 28.82 -9.37 24.95
CA PRO A 206 28.53 -7.93 25.02
C PRO A 206 29.77 -7.04 24.80
N ASP A 207 30.98 -7.59 24.93
CA ASP A 207 32.23 -6.85 24.85
C ASP A 207 32.98 -6.97 23.51
N GLY A 208 32.43 -7.65 22.49
CA GLY A 208 33.21 -7.83 21.25
C GLY A 208 32.57 -8.46 20.02
N ALA A 209 31.28 -8.80 20.02
CA ALA A 209 30.65 -9.36 18.82
C ALA A 209 29.80 -8.31 18.08
N PRO A 210 29.99 -8.14 16.76
CA PRO A 210 29.24 -7.18 15.97
C PRO A 210 27.74 -7.51 16.02
N PRO A 211 26.86 -6.50 15.88
CA PRO A 211 25.43 -6.76 15.78
C PRO A 211 25.15 -7.66 14.56
N PRO A 212 24.16 -8.57 14.65
CA PRO A 212 23.78 -9.43 13.54
C PRO A 212 23.50 -8.60 12.28
N THR A 213 24.21 -8.93 11.22
CA THR A 213 24.14 -8.26 9.91
C THR A 213 22.79 -8.51 9.25
N VAL A 214 22.32 -7.56 8.43
CA VAL A 214 21.13 -7.83 7.59
C VAL A 214 21.63 -8.76 6.49
N PRO A 215 20.94 -9.87 6.19
CA PRO A 215 21.30 -10.66 5.02
C PRO A 215 21.30 -9.82 3.75
N GLU A 216 22.26 -10.06 2.88
CA GLU A 216 22.39 -9.31 1.62
C GLU A 216 21.17 -9.47 0.71
N PHE A 217 20.36 -10.52 0.90
CA PHE A 217 19.14 -10.77 0.12
C PHE A 217 17.94 -9.89 0.51
N PHE A 218 18.04 -9.04 1.55
CA PHE A 218 16.92 -8.22 2.01
C PHE A 218 16.57 -7.10 1.02
N GLU A 219 15.52 -7.34 0.25
CA GLU A 219 14.87 -6.37 -0.64
C GLU A 219 13.71 -5.61 0.03
N GLU A 220 13.13 -4.63 -0.67
CA GLU A 220 12.00 -3.80 -0.23
C GLU A 220 10.84 -4.63 0.36
N ILE A 221 10.44 -5.72 -0.29
CA ILE A 221 9.35 -6.58 0.19
C ILE A 221 9.62 -7.19 1.57
N HIS A 222 10.86 -7.57 1.87
CA HIS A 222 11.22 -8.17 3.15
C HIS A 222 11.09 -7.13 4.25
N TRP A 223 11.65 -5.93 4.01
CA TRP A 223 11.53 -4.81 4.92
C TRP A 223 10.09 -4.39 5.14
N TYR A 224 9.29 -4.32 4.08
CA TYR A 224 7.89 -3.98 4.20
C TYR A 224 7.13 -5.02 5.03
N ALA A 225 7.32 -6.31 4.72
CA ALA A 225 6.65 -7.41 5.38
C ALA A 225 6.94 -7.44 6.88
N VAL A 226 8.23 -7.41 7.27
CA VAL A 226 8.62 -7.47 8.69
C VAL A 226 8.20 -6.22 9.46
N ASN A 227 8.10 -5.06 8.81
CA ASN A 227 7.74 -3.82 9.49
C ASN A 227 6.23 -3.57 9.60
N PHE A 228 5.42 -4.05 8.65
CA PHE A 228 4.02 -3.59 8.52
C PHE A 228 2.96 -4.67 8.63
N TRP A 229 3.32 -5.96 8.78
CA TRP A 229 2.33 -7.03 8.97
C TRP A 229 1.37 -6.73 10.13
N MET A 230 1.87 -6.21 11.27
CA MET A 230 1.03 -5.82 12.41
C MET A 230 0.12 -4.64 12.11
N ALA A 231 0.63 -3.62 11.42
CA ALA A 231 -0.15 -2.44 11.07
C ALA A 231 -1.34 -2.82 10.17
N HIS A 232 -1.12 -3.74 9.23
CA HIS A 232 -2.20 -4.28 8.40
C HIS A 232 -3.16 -5.14 9.21
N LEU A 233 -2.64 -6.06 10.03
CA LEU A 233 -3.47 -6.97 10.84
C LEU A 233 -4.39 -6.20 11.80
N THR A 234 -3.85 -5.18 12.47
CA THR A 234 -4.60 -4.40 13.47
C THR A 234 -5.64 -3.45 12.85
N ALA A 235 -5.60 -3.22 11.55
CA ALA A 235 -6.59 -2.46 10.80
C ALA A 235 -7.82 -3.29 10.37
N ILE A 236 -7.78 -4.61 10.57
CA ILE A 236 -8.87 -5.52 10.20
C ILE A 236 -9.90 -5.56 11.34
N LEU A 237 -11.19 -5.50 10.99
CA LEU A 237 -12.29 -5.56 11.95
C LEU A 237 -12.96 -6.95 11.99
N SER A 238 -12.87 -7.72 10.91
CA SER A 238 -13.50 -9.02 10.75
C SER A 238 -12.50 -10.19 10.67
N TRP A 239 -12.88 -11.34 11.21
CA TRP A 239 -12.04 -12.55 11.21
C TRP A 239 -12.62 -13.58 10.25
N ASP A 240 -11.76 -14.14 9.42
CA ASP A 240 -12.08 -15.36 8.66
C ASP A 240 -11.13 -16.51 9.03
N PRO A 241 -11.49 -17.77 8.69
CA PRO A 241 -10.69 -18.94 9.04
C PRO A 241 -9.27 -18.95 8.43
N THR A 242 -9.08 -18.27 7.29
CA THR A 242 -7.77 -18.18 6.63
C THR A 242 -6.86 -17.24 7.41
N LEU A 243 -7.38 -16.10 7.85
CA LEU A 243 -6.69 -15.15 8.72
C LEU A 243 -6.32 -15.79 10.05
N GLU A 244 -7.28 -16.45 10.71
CA GLU A 244 -7.05 -17.12 12.00
C GLU A 244 -5.90 -18.13 11.92
N ARG A 245 -5.91 -18.99 10.91
CA ARG A 245 -4.86 -20.00 10.70
C ARG A 245 -3.50 -19.35 10.47
N THR A 246 -3.43 -18.33 9.60
CA THR A 246 -2.18 -17.68 9.23
C THR A 246 -1.56 -16.95 10.42
N VAL A 247 -2.39 -16.20 11.17
CA VAL A 247 -1.98 -15.53 12.40
C VAL A 247 -1.50 -16.55 13.43
N THR A 248 -2.24 -17.64 13.64
CA THR A 248 -1.86 -18.68 14.61
C THR A 248 -0.51 -19.31 14.27
N ASN A 249 -0.28 -19.67 13.01
CA ASN A 249 0.98 -20.25 12.56
C ASN A 249 2.13 -19.26 12.73
N PHE A 250 1.98 -18.03 12.25
CA PHE A 250 3.01 -17.00 12.37
C PHE A 250 3.40 -16.75 13.82
N LEU A 251 2.41 -16.68 14.71
CA LEU A 251 2.65 -16.41 16.12
C LEU A 251 3.35 -17.57 16.84
N ASN A 252 3.00 -18.81 16.50
CA ASN A 252 3.61 -19.99 17.12
C ASN A 252 5.02 -20.25 16.60
N ASP A 253 5.21 -20.11 15.29
CA ASP A 253 6.38 -20.64 14.61
C ASP A 253 7.42 -19.55 14.29
N GLU A 254 6.97 -18.30 14.06
CA GLU A 254 7.82 -17.24 13.49
C GLU A 254 7.99 -16.00 14.37
N LEU A 255 7.10 -15.77 15.35
CA LEU A 255 7.13 -14.56 16.18
C LEU A 255 8.47 -14.38 16.90
N THR A 256 9.03 -15.45 17.46
CA THR A 256 10.32 -15.39 18.15
C THR A 256 11.41 -14.94 17.20
N HIS A 257 11.53 -15.56 16.03
CA HIS A 257 12.52 -15.19 15.02
C HIS A 257 12.34 -13.73 14.54
N TRP A 258 11.09 -13.30 14.39
CA TRP A 258 10.78 -11.90 14.06
C TRP A 258 11.25 -10.94 15.16
N ILE A 259 10.98 -11.21 16.44
CA ILE A 259 11.46 -10.38 17.57
C ILE A 259 12.98 -10.33 17.57
N GLU A 260 13.62 -11.49 17.45
CA GLU A 260 15.08 -11.61 17.41
C GLU A 260 15.68 -10.81 16.26
N PHE A 261 15.03 -10.77 15.10
CA PHE A 261 15.42 -9.96 13.95
C PHE A 261 15.22 -8.46 14.19
N MET A 262 14.07 -8.04 14.72
CA MET A 262 13.78 -6.62 14.93
C MET A 262 14.70 -5.99 15.99
N VAL A 263 14.98 -6.73 17.07
CA VAL A 263 15.93 -6.32 18.12
C VAL A 263 17.36 -6.23 17.58
N SER A 264 17.75 -7.19 16.74
CA SER A 264 19.00 -7.22 15.98
C SER A 264 19.26 -5.94 15.19
N LYS A 265 18.21 -5.32 14.65
CA LYS A 265 18.27 -4.05 13.90
C LYS A 265 18.12 -2.80 14.75
N LEU A 266 18.01 -2.94 16.08
CA LEU A 266 17.72 -1.83 17.01
C LEU A 266 16.42 -1.09 16.68
N THR A 267 15.52 -1.71 15.91
CA THR A 267 14.20 -1.19 15.57
C THR A 267 13.17 -1.86 16.46
N TYR A 268 12.85 -1.26 17.60
CA TYR A 268 11.80 -1.76 18.46
C TYR A 268 10.42 -1.46 17.86
N GLN A 269 9.58 -2.49 17.74
CA GLN A 269 8.16 -2.33 17.42
C GLN A 269 7.30 -2.82 18.58
N SER A 270 6.40 -1.95 19.06
CA SER A 270 5.52 -2.29 20.18
C SER A 270 4.50 -3.34 19.79
N LEU A 271 4.39 -4.39 20.60
CA LEU A 271 3.37 -5.44 20.47
C LEU A 271 2.02 -5.04 21.11
N ILE A 272 1.94 -3.88 21.77
CA ILE A 272 0.73 -3.41 22.45
C ILE A 272 -0.48 -3.29 21.50
N PRO A 273 -0.36 -2.70 20.29
CA PRO A 273 -1.49 -2.62 19.36
C PRO A 273 -2.02 -3.99 18.97
N LEU A 274 -1.11 -4.95 18.72
CA LEU A 274 -1.48 -6.32 18.39
C LEU A 274 -2.21 -7.00 19.56
N HIS A 275 -1.70 -6.85 20.78
CA HIS A 275 -2.37 -7.37 21.98
C HIS A 275 -3.74 -6.74 22.23
N LYS A 276 -3.88 -5.42 22.04
CA LYS A 276 -5.21 -4.77 22.12
C LYS A 276 -6.15 -5.31 21.05
N TRP A 277 -5.66 -5.47 19.83
CA TRP A 277 -6.45 -5.99 18.71
C TRP A 277 -6.97 -7.41 18.98
N THR A 278 -6.16 -8.32 19.53
CA THR A 278 -6.64 -9.67 19.89
C THR A 278 -7.69 -9.68 21.00
N GLN A 279 -7.77 -8.63 21.82
CA GLN A 279 -8.77 -8.51 22.88
C GLN A 279 -10.12 -7.98 22.37
N VAL A 280 -10.10 -7.03 21.43
CA VAL A 280 -11.32 -6.34 20.94
C VAL A 280 -11.91 -6.99 19.71
N SER A 281 -11.09 -7.61 18.87
CA SER A 281 -11.53 -8.28 17.67
C SER A 281 -12.08 -9.64 18.10
N ALA A 282 -13.40 -9.75 18.13
CA ALA A 282 -14.11 -10.88 18.70
C ALA A 282 -13.63 -12.22 18.12
N ILE A 283 -12.81 -12.95 18.89
CA ILE A 283 -12.54 -14.37 18.67
C ILE A 283 -13.91 -15.07 18.72
N PRO A 284 -14.44 -15.64 17.62
CA PRO A 284 -15.65 -16.43 17.73
C PRO A 284 -15.35 -17.61 18.67
N PRO A 285 -16.15 -17.85 19.71
CA PRO A 285 -15.85 -18.89 20.70
C PRO A 285 -16.17 -20.26 20.11
N LYS A 286 -15.29 -20.79 19.25
CA LYS A 286 -15.29 -22.19 18.80
C LYS A 286 -13.87 -22.79 18.64
N SER A 287 -12.91 -22.34 19.47
CA SER A 287 -11.95 -23.20 20.21
C SER A 287 -10.91 -22.31 20.91
N PRO A 288 -11.21 -21.79 22.11
CA PRO A 288 -10.46 -20.69 22.72
C PRO A 288 -9.19 -21.12 23.48
N GLN A 289 -8.42 -22.10 22.98
CA GLN A 289 -7.28 -22.63 23.74
C GLN A 289 -5.94 -22.62 23.01
N SER A 290 -5.83 -22.66 21.68
CA SER A 290 -4.50 -22.65 21.05
C SER A 290 -3.97 -21.22 20.85
N ALA A 291 -4.65 -20.38 20.07
CA ALA A 291 -4.14 -19.04 19.73
C ALA A 291 -4.08 -18.11 20.96
N HIS A 292 -5.12 -18.06 21.80
CA HIS A 292 -5.10 -17.26 23.03
C HIS A 292 -4.07 -17.77 24.04
N GLN A 293 -3.95 -19.09 24.27
CA GLN A 293 -2.91 -19.59 25.19
C GLN A 293 -1.50 -19.44 24.61
N SER A 294 -1.31 -19.57 23.30
CA SER A 294 -0.04 -19.24 22.65
C SER A 294 0.29 -17.76 22.82
N PHE A 295 -0.69 -16.87 22.64
CA PHE A 295 -0.50 -15.44 22.85
C PHE A 295 -0.19 -15.11 24.31
N THR A 296 -0.96 -15.61 25.28
CA THR A 296 -0.69 -15.37 26.71
C THR A 296 0.59 -16.06 27.20
N ARG A 297 1.08 -17.11 26.52
CA ARG A 297 2.38 -17.76 26.79
C ARG A 297 3.57 -17.11 26.09
N LEU A 298 3.37 -16.40 24.98
CA LEU A 298 4.42 -15.69 24.23
C LEU A 298 4.52 -14.19 24.56
N LEU A 299 3.42 -13.58 25.05
CA LEU A 299 3.33 -12.23 25.61
C LEU A 299 3.17 -12.18 27.16
N PRO A 300 3.73 -13.08 27.99
CA PRO A 300 4.12 -12.62 29.30
C PRO A 300 5.20 -11.56 29.05
N LEU A 301 5.19 -10.51 29.84
CA LEU A 301 6.35 -9.65 30.05
C LEU A 301 7.61 -10.47 30.45
N ASP A 302 7.45 -11.77 30.70
CA ASP A 302 8.45 -12.82 30.77
C ASP A 302 8.44 -13.71 29.50
N LEU A 303 9.01 -13.24 28.38
CA LEU A 303 9.52 -14.17 27.36
C LEU A 303 10.51 -15.10 28.08
N PRO A 304 10.36 -16.45 28.02
CA PRO A 304 11.38 -17.33 28.57
C PRO A 304 12.65 -17.10 27.76
N CYS A 305 13.57 -16.34 28.36
CA CYS A 305 14.89 -16.01 27.84
C CYS A 305 15.64 -17.26 27.33
N HIS A 306 15.23 -18.45 27.76
CA HIS A 306 15.73 -19.75 27.33
C HIS A 306 15.66 -20.02 25.81
N HIS A 307 14.73 -19.41 25.07
CA HIS A 307 14.61 -19.59 23.61
C HIS A 307 15.26 -18.47 22.79
N LEU A 308 15.70 -17.39 23.44
CA LEU A 308 16.41 -16.30 22.79
C LEU A 308 17.92 -16.58 22.81
N SER A 309 18.59 -16.32 21.69
CA SER A 309 20.05 -16.34 21.62
C SER A 309 20.67 -15.38 22.67
N GLY A 310 21.94 -15.60 23.05
CA GLY A 310 22.61 -14.81 24.09
C GLY A 310 22.57 -13.30 23.85
N PHE A 311 22.59 -12.86 22.59
CA PHE A 311 22.41 -11.47 22.13
C PHE A 311 21.07 -10.87 22.56
N ASN A 312 20.00 -11.65 22.40
CA ASN A 312 18.64 -11.14 22.51
C ASN A 312 18.16 -11.04 23.95
N ARG A 313 18.71 -11.84 24.89
CA ARG A 313 18.33 -11.74 26.32
C ARG A 313 18.63 -10.38 26.93
N TYR A 314 19.79 -9.80 26.58
CA TYR A 314 20.23 -8.52 27.14
C TYR A 314 19.49 -7.33 26.52
N ASN A 315 19.30 -7.32 25.19
CA ASN A 315 18.60 -6.23 24.50
C ASN A 315 17.08 -6.23 24.74
N VAL A 316 16.44 -7.40 24.81
CA VAL A 316 15.02 -7.51 25.17
C VAL A 316 14.81 -7.02 26.61
N SER A 317 15.68 -7.40 27.55
CA SER A 317 15.61 -6.88 28.93
C SER A 317 15.78 -5.36 28.96
N TYR A 318 16.78 -4.79 28.28
CA TYR A 318 16.97 -3.33 28.26
C TYR A 318 15.80 -2.57 27.62
N ALA A 319 15.17 -3.13 26.59
CA ALA A 319 14.01 -2.53 25.92
C ALA A 319 12.73 -2.55 26.78
N PHE A 320 12.54 -3.57 27.62
CA PHE A 320 11.39 -3.65 28.53
C PHE A 320 11.52 -2.77 29.79
N TYR A 321 12.75 -2.48 30.25
CA TYR A 321 12.98 -1.65 31.46
C TYR A 321 13.12 -0.14 31.18
N ALA A 322 13.14 0.29 29.91
CA ALA A 322 13.31 1.70 29.52
C ALA A 322 11.99 2.41 29.12
N ALA A 323 10.82 1.78 29.32
CA ALA A 323 9.50 2.30 28.96
C ALA A 323 8.69 2.79 30.19
#